data_AF-A0A1M6S116-F1
#
_entry.id   AF-A0A1M6S116-F1
#
_cell.length_a   1.000
_cell.length_b   1.000
_cell.length_c   1.000
_cell.angle_alpha   90.00
_cell.angle_beta   90.00
_cell.angle_gamma   90.00
#
_symmetry.space_group_name_H-M   'P 1'
#
loop_
_entity.id
_entity.type
_entity.pdbx_description
1 polymer ?
#
loop_
_entity_poly.entity_id
_entity_poly.type
_entity_poly.pdbx_seq_one_letter_code
_entity_poly.pdbx_strand_id
1 'polypeptide(L)'
;MNKCLIIVLVYVLMLGSKKPFSQQSGAALASPTKKEIVQEAIVFIAGFDEGVNTYYGNAKQYFEKQGMPIVDSLYAIDEIVSYLNNAGENQVRFKEIHIVSHSNAWLGMSLKTTKTGERITVSALQNAVQDYSIETMYDNTASGSKIIFHSCGLGENQPLLQELKNTFKASQVIASSYFNVFGGKYADHYLAKPYYGYYPTAESKGPAHLAKEFEQEYPNVKIDWFTALKTRQESSFGKAYSFKFNIPVDWEFTFDAVTDIPTLEDKEAIMDWISESPEMAEVLFKLNIPIEKFRWRSTVQGNKLIIKGKTTVLCVLAPILQADDNSEYQNTNIQDPILYQIL
;
A
#
# COMPACT_ATOMS: atom_id res chain seq x y z
N MET A 1 -10.40 -76.16 -27.39
CA MET A 1 -9.76 -74.93 -27.88
C MET A 1 -8.69 -74.50 -26.90
N ASN A 2 -7.43 -74.39 -27.33
CA ASN A 2 -6.34 -73.64 -26.70
C ASN A 2 -5.06 -73.90 -27.51
N LYS A 3 -4.39 -72.86 -28.03
CA LYS A 3 -3.05 -72.97 -28.61
C LYS A 3 -2.22 -71.70 -28.37
N CYS A 4 -1.48 -71.75 -27.27
CA CYS A 4 -0.12 -71.26 -27.16
C CYS A 4 0.77 -71.81 -28.32
N LEU A 5 1.94 -71.27 -28.70
CA LEU A 5 2.78 -70.20 -28.13
C LEU A 5 3.82 -69.76 -29.20
N ILE A 6 4.38 -68.54 -29.13
CA ILE A 6 5.82 -68.18 -29.36
C ILE A 6 6.51 -68.50 -30.75
N ILE A 7 7.45 -67.73 -31.33
CA ILE A 7 7.98 -66.34 -31.18
C ILE A 7 9.00 -66.02 -32.33
N VAL A 8 9.42 -64.74 -32.55
CA VAL A 8 10.68 -64.30 -33.24
C VAL A 8 10.81 -64.59 -34.76
N LEU A 9 11.36 -63.78 -35.68
CA LEU A 9 11.88 -62.37 -35.79
C LEU A 9 11.53 -61.88 -37.26
N VAL A 10 12.14 -60.96 -38.04
CA VAL A 10 13.35 -60.10 -38.04
C VAL A 10 13.00 -58.73 -38.69
N TYR A 11 13.79 -57.67 -38.45
CA TYR A 11 13.82 -56.42 -39.24
C TYR A 11 14.60 -56.55 -40.56
N VAL A 12 14.22 -55.80 -41.60
CA VAL A 12 15.12 -55.16 -42.59
C VAL A 12 14.57 -53.76 -42.96
N LEU A 13 15.44 -52.84 -43.40
CA LEU A 13 15.14 -51.41 -43.59
C LEU A 13 14.62 -51.01 -45.00
N MET A 14 13.90 -49.89 -45.04
CA MET A 14 13.92 -48.76 -46.01
C MET A 14 14.31 -48.99 -47.49
N LEU A 15 13.52 -48.39 -48.42
CA LEU A 15 13.98 -47.33 -49.37
C LEU A 15 12.86 -46.85 -50.32
N GLY A 16 12.93 -45.59 -50.79
CA GLY A 16 12.63 -45.27 -52.21
C GLY A 16 11.27 -44.67 -52.64
N SER A 17 10.98 -43.43 -52.24
CA SER A 17 10.44 -42.32 -53.07
C SER A 17 9.46 -42.57 -54.26
N LYS A 18 8.23 -42.01 -54.17
CA LYS A 18 7.70 -40.91 -55.05
C LYS A 18 6.23 -40.55 -54.74
N LYS A 19 5.85 -39.27 -54.96
CA LYS A 19 4.44 -38.78 -54.92
C LYS A 19 3.73 -39.03 -56.26
N PRO A 20 2.38 -39.04 -56.28
CA PRO A 20 1.67 -37.83 -56.75
C PRO A 20 0.49 -37.38 -55.84
N PHE A 21 -0.24 -36.37 -56.35
CA PHE A 21 -1.55 -35.78 -55.95
C PHE A 21 -2.50 -36.58 -55.02
N SER A 22 -3.45 -35.96 -54.30
CA SER A 22 -3.64 -34.59 -53.77
C SER A 22 -5.00 -34.57 -53.03
N GLN A 23 -5.15 -33.84 -51.91
CA GLN A 23 -6.49 -33.50 -51.41
C GLN A 23 -6.50 -32.19 -50.64
N GLN A 24 -7.70 -31.61 -50.47
CA GLN A 24 -7.92 -30.18 -50.28
C GLN A 24 -7.22 -29.58 -49.06
N SER A 25 -6.76 -28.33 -49.24
CA SER A 25 -6.61 -27.38 -48.15
C SER A 25 -7.97 -27.19 -47.48
N GLY A 26 -8.15 -27.81 -46.31
CA GLY A 26 -9.19 -27.39 -45.38
C GLY A 26 -8.80 -26.00 -44.87
N ALA A 27 -9.41 -24.96 -45.44
CA ALA A 27 -9.20 -23.60 -44.99
C ALA A 27 -9.68 -23.50 -43.53
N ALA A 28 -8.74 -23.53 -42.60
CA ALA A 28 -9.00 -23.21 -41.21
C ALA A 28 -9.58 -21.79 -41.17
N LEU A 29 -10.87 -21.70 -40.86
CA LEU A 29 -11.52 -20.41 -40.60
C LEU A 29 -10.82 -19.80 -39.40
N ALA A 30 -9.91 -18.86 -39.66
CA ALA A 30 -9.33 -18.04 -38.62
C ALA A 30 -10.50 -17.30 -37.96
N SER A 31 -10.82 -17.68 -36.72
CA SER A 31 -11.78 -16.97 -35.89
C SER A 31 -11.45 -15.48 -35.97
N PRO A 32 -12.43 -14.59 -36.22
CA PRO A 32 -12.14 -13.17 -36.40
C PRO A 32 -11.39 -12.68 -35.17
N THR A 33 -10.15 -12.24 -35.37
CA THR A 33 -9.28 -11.82 -34.27
C THR A 33 -9.94 -10.63 -33.60
N LYS A 34 -10.64 -10.90 -32.48
CA LYS A 34 -11.33 -9.88 -31.70
C LYS A 34 -10.27 -8.80 -31.40
N LYS A 35 -10.66 -7.54 -31.63
CA LYS A 35 -9.73 -6.41 -31.64
C LYS A 35 -9.51 -5.93 -30.21
N GLU A 36 -8.25 -5.83 -29.80
CA GLU A 36 -7.86 -5.26 -28.51
C GLU A 36 -8.44 -3.84 -28.34
N ILE A 37 -9.09 -3.63 -27.20
CA ILE A 37 -9.71 -2.38 -26.77
C ILE A 37 -8.77 -1.74 -25.75
N VAL A 38 -7.92 -0.81 -26.22
CA VAL A 38 -7.08 -0.01 -25.34
C VAL A 38 -7.90 1.17 -24.81
N GLN A 39 -8.10 1.20 -23.50
CA GLN A 39 -8.63 2.34 -22.75
C GLN A 39 -7.46 3.16 -22.17
N GLU A 40 -7.67 4.48 -22.01
CA GLU A 40 -6.63 5.36 -21.47
C GLU A 40 -6.36 5.06 -19.99
N ALA A 41 -7.40 5.14 -19.14
CA ALA A 41 -7.26 4.99 -17.69
C ALA A 41 -8.40 4.18 -17.06
N ILE A 42 -8.14 3.64 -15.86
CA ILE A 42 -9.13 3.13 -14.90
C ILE A 42 -8.68 3.47 -13.47
N VAL A 43 -9.63 3.67 -12.55
CA VAL A 43 -9.38 4.04 -11.16
C VAL A 43 -10.03 3.05 -10.20
N PHE A 44 -9.24 2.46 -9.32
CA PHE A 44 -9.70 1.65 -8.20
C PHE A 44 -9.72 2.49 -6.92
N ILE A 45 -10.90 2.72 -6.35
CA ILE A 45 -11.09 3.37 -5.03
C ILE A 45 -11.06 2.26 -3.98
N ALA A 46 -9.86 1.85 -3.59
CA ALA A 46 -9.62 0.64 -2.81
C ALA A 46 -9.70 0.87 -1.31
N GLY A 47 -10.87 1.36 -0.86
CA GLY A 47 -11.24 1.48 0.53
C GLY A 47 -12.50 2.33 0.70
N PHE A 48 -12.90 2.54 1.95
CA PHE A 48 -14.08 3.32 2.32
C PHE A 48 -13.74 4.29 3.46
N ASP A 49 -14.51 5.37 3.57
CA ASP A 49 -14.35 6.36 4.62
C ASP A 49 -15.11 5.97 5.91
N GLU A 50 -14.51 6.24 7.07
CA GLU A 50 -15.11 6.01 8.38
C GLU A 50 -15.28 7.31 9.17
N GLY A 51 -16.42 7.44 9.86
CA GLY A 51 -16.69 8.51 10.82
C GLY A 51 -16.80 9.90 10.17
N VAL A 52 -15.69 10.65 10.19
CA VAL A 52 -15.58 12.01 9.62
C VAL A 52 -14.46 12.11 8.58
N ASN A 53 -13.85 10.99 8.18
CA ASN A 53 -12.98 10.96 7.00
C ASN A 53 -13.82 11.14 5.73
N THR A 54 -13.21 11.69 4.68
CA THR A 54 -13.84 11.88 3.35
C THR A 54 -12.85 11.60 2.21
N TYR A 55 -11.71 10.97 2.51
CA TYR A 55 -10.60 10.77 1.60
C TYR A 55 -11.00 9.98 0.34
N TYR A 56 -11.67 8.85 0.51
CA TYR A 56 -12.07 7.99 -0.61
C TYR A 56 -13.22 8.61 -1.41
N GLY A 57 -14.18 9.25 -0.74
CA GLY A 57 -15.27 10.00 -1.37
C GLY A 57 -14.77 11.19 -2.20
N ASN A 58 -13.82 11.96 -1.67
CA ASN A 58 -13.23 13.10 -2.38
C ASN A 58 -12.35 12.64 -3.55
N ALA A 59 -11.58 11.56 -3.37
CA ALA A 59 -10.79 10.97 -4.45
C ALA A 59 -11.68 10.47 -5.59
N LYS A 60 -12.78 9.77 -5.26
CA LYS A 60 -13.79 9.34 -6.25
C LYS A 60 -14.32 10.55 -7.03
N GLN A 61 -14.79 11.60 -6.35
CA GLN A 61 -15.29 12.81 -7.00
C GLN A 61 -14.24 13.50 -7.90
N TYR A 62 -12.97 13.54 -7.48
CA TYR A 62 -11.88 14.10 -8.28
C TYR A 62 -11.67 13.34 -9.60
N PHE A 63 -11.76 12.00 -9.60
CA PHE A 63 -11.65 11.20 -10.82
C PHE A 63 -12.94 11.15 -11.65
N GLU A 64 -14.12 11.23 -11.03
CA GLU A 64 -15.42 11.38 -11.72
C GLU A 64 -15.47 12.69 -12.53
N LYS A 65 -14.98 13.81 -11.96
CA LYS A 65 -14.86 15.12 -12.65
C LYS A 65 -13.96 15.05 -13.89
N GLN A 66 -13.02 14.11 -13.95
CA GLN A 66 -12.12 13.87 -15.09
C GLN A 66 -12.69 12.87 -16.11
N GLY A 67 -13.87 12.30 -15.85
CA GLY A 67 -14.51 11.30 -16.71
C GLY A 67 -13.82 9.93 -16.71
N MET A 68 -13.01 9.62 -15.70
CA MET A 68 -12.30 8.33 -15.62
C MET A 68 -13.24 7.21 -15.15
N PRO A 69 -13.18 6.00 -15.74
CA PRO A 69 -13.88 4.82 -15.23
C PRO A 69 -13.42 4.46 -13.81
N ILE A 70 -14.37 4.22 -12.91
CA ILE A 70 -14.12 3.96 -11.49
C ILE A 70 -14.71 2.61 -11.05
N VAL A 71 -13.94 1.91 -10.21
CA VAL A 71 -14.34 0.71 -9.48
C VAL A 71 -14.07 0.95 -7.99
N ASP A 72 -15.11 0.95 -7.17
CA ASP A 72 -15.08 1.37 -5.75
C ASP A 72 -15.54 0.28 -4.77
N SER A 73 -15.49 -0.99 -5.21
CA SER A 73 -16.02 -2.16 -4.49
C SER A 73 -14.99 -3.28 -4.26
N LEU A 74 -13.73 -3.06 -4.67
CA LEU A 74 -12.62 -4.01 -4.56
C LEU A 74 -11.58 -3.42 -3.59
N TYR A 75 -11.23 -4.15 -2.53
CA TYR A 75 -10.45 -3.65 -1.39
C TYR A 75 -9.17 -4.47 -1.10
N ALA A 76 -8.84 -5.39 -1.99
CA ALA A 76 -7.66 -6.25 -1.92
C ALA A 76 -6.98 -6.42 -3.29
N ILE A 77 -5.70 -6.80 -3.29
CA ILE A 77 -4.92 -6.97 -4.52
C ILE A 77 -5.42 -8.14 -5.37
N ASP A 78 -5.80 -9.27 -4.76
CA ASP A 78 -6.43 -10.39 -5.46
C ASP A 78 -7.65 -9.93 -6.30
N GLU A 79 -8.56 -9.18 -5.69
CA GLU A 79 -9.77 -8.65 -6.32
C GLU A 79 -9.44 -7.74 -7.53
N ILE A 80 -8.44 -6.86 -7.40
CA ILE A 80 -7.99 -5.97 -8.49
C ILE A 80 -7.27 -6.76 -9.60
N VAL A 81 -6.43 -7.73 -9.23
CA VAL A 81 -5.69 -8.58 -10.18
C VAL A 81 -6.64 -9.46 -10.99
N SER A 82 -7.61 -10.14 -10.36
CA SER A 82 -8.61 -10.94 -11.07
C SER A 82 -9.52 -10.08 -11.95
N TYR A 83 -9.87 -8.85 -11.53
CA TYR A 83 -10.57 -7.89 -12.40
C TYR A 83 -9.75 -7.55 -13.65
N LEU A 84 -8.46 -7.24 -13.48
CA LEU A 84 -7.57 -6.93 -14.60
C LEU A 84 -7.36 -8.13 -15.52
N ASN A 85 -7.15 -9.33 -14.98
CA ASN A 85 -7.03 -10.55 -15.77
C ASN A 85 -8.30 -10.81 -16.59
N ASN A 86 -9.50 -10.67 -16.02
CA ASN A 86 -10.73 -10.85 -16.78
C ASN A 86 -10.97 -9.73 -17.82
N ALA A 87 -10.51 -8.50 -17.57
CA ALA A 87 -10.45 -7.47 -18.60
C ALA A 87 -9.52 -7.90 -19.76
N GLY A 88 -8.33 -8.43 -19.45
CA GLY A 88 -7.36 -8.96 -20.41
C GLY A 88 -7.87 -10.14 -21.24
N GLU A 89 -8.58 -11.11 -20.64
CA GLU A 89 -9.31 -12.18 -21.33
C GLU A 89 -10.35 -11.62 -22.32
N ASN A 90 -11.05 -10.57 -21.89
CA ASN A 90 -11.97 -9.83 -22.73
C ASN A 90 -11.28 -8.91 -23.76
N GLN A 91 -9.95 -8.88 -23.80
CA GLN A 91 -9.10 -8.01 -24.62
C GLN A 91 -9.31 -6.52 -24.36
N VAL A 92 -9.66 -6.16 -23.13
CA VAL A 92 -9.62 -4.78 -22.64
C VAL A 92 -8.29 -4.58 -21.92
N ARG A 93 -7.57 -3.53 -22.32
CA ARG A 93 -6.30 -3.12 -21.72
C ARG A 93 -6.40 -1.66 -21.28
N PHE A 94 -5.76 -1.31 -20.17
CA PHE A 94 -5.62 0.07 -19.70
C PHE A 94 -4.17 0.55 -19.89
N LYS A 95 -3.94 1.82 -20.24
CA LYS A 95 -2.57 2.39 -20.23
C LYS A 95 -2.17 2.78 -18.80
N GLU A 96 -3.08 3.41 -18.07
CA GLU A 96 -2.87 3.88 -16.70
C GLU A 96 -3.91 3.25 -15.75
N ILE A 97 -3.44 2.67 -14.65
CA ILE A 97 -4.27 2.01 -13.64
C ILE A 97 -4.00 2.74 -12.32
N HIS A 98 -4.92 3.61 -11.92
CA HIS A 98 -4.82 4.34 -10.67
C HIS A 98 -5.39 3.48 -9.53
N ILE A 99 -4.69 3.40 -8.41
CA ILE A 99 -5.15 2.71 -7.20
C ILE A 99 -5.09 3.70 -6.05
N VAL A 100 -6.25 4.09 -5.54
CA VAL A 100 -6.40 4.97 -4.37
C VAL A 100 -6.53 4.09 -3.12
N SER A 101 -5.55 4.18 -2.22
CA SER A 101 -5.54 3.47 -0.94
C SER A 101 -4.78 4.34 0.04
N HIS A 102 -5.28 4.49 1.26
CA HIS A 102 -4.44 4.99 2.35
C HIS A 102 -3.19 4.12 2.50
N SER A 103 -2.07 4.77 2.81
CA SER A 103 -0.85 4.13 3.26
C SER A 103 -0.40 4.80 4.55
N ASN A 104 0.23 4.01 5.40
CA ASN A 104 0.67 4.39 6.73
C ASN A 104 2.14 3.96 6.84
N ALA A 105 3.04 4.90 7.14
CA ALA A 105 4.48 4.66 7.16
C ALA A 105 4.93 3.54 8.12
N TRP A 106 4.08 3.21 9.10
CA TRP A 106 4.32 2.24 10.16
C TRP A 106 3.60 0.90 9.95
N LEU A 107 2.44 0.93 9.30
CA LEU A 107 1.48 -0.19 9.23
C LEU A 107 1.16 -0.61 7.78
N GLY A 108 1.97 -0.20 6.80
CA GLY A 108 1.77 -0.52 5.39
C GLY A 108 0.50 0.08 4.78
N MET A 109 0.06 -0.45 3.64
CA MET A 109 -1.13 0.03 2.93
C MET A 109 -2.43 -0.49 3.57
N SER A 110 -3.54 0.23 3.40
CA SER A 110 -4.87 -0.24 3.84
C SER A 110 -5.49 -1.27 2.89
N LEU A 111 -5.15 -1.19 1.61
CA LEU A 111 -5.35 -2.26 0.64
C LEU A 111 -4.80 -3.58 1.20
N LYS A 112 -5.57 -4.66 1.06
CA LYS A 112 -5.22 -5.98 1.58
C LYS A 112 -4.54 -6.87 0.55
N THR A 113 -3.89 -7.94 1.01
CA THR A 113 -3.42 -9.03 0.13
C THR A 113 -4.58 -9.78 -0.50
N THR A 114 -5.52 -10.25 0.32
CA THR A 114 -6.80 -10.86 -0.09
C THR A 114 -7.99 -10.28 0.68
N LYS A 115 -9.22 -10.53 0.24
CA LYS A 115 -10.45 -10.03 0.90
C LYS A 115 -10.47 -10.24 2.43
N THR A 116 -10.09 -11.44 2.88
CA THR A 116 -9.96 -11.80 4.31
C THR A 116 -8.54 -11.66 4.86
N GLY A 117 -7.55 -11.41 4.01
CA GLY A 117 -6.14 -11.29 4.36
C GLY A 117 -5.75 -10.01 5.08
N GLU A 118 -4.43 -9.87 5.23
CA GLU A 118 -3.75 -8.81 5.98
C GLU A 118 -3.57 -7.52 5.16
N ARG A 119 -3.18 -6.44 5.86
CA ARG A 119 -2.70 -5.19 5.25
C ARG A 119 -1.42 -5.46 4.46
N ILE A 120 -1.27 -4.80 3.31
CA ILE A 120 -0.08 -4.98 2.47
C ILE A 120 1.17 -4.39 3.15
N THR A 121 2.11 -5.28 3.40
CA THR A 121 3.53 -5.04 3.71
C THR A 121 4.38 -5.87 2.75
N VAL A 122 5.71 -5.69 2.75
CA VAL A 122 6.63 -6.50 1.92
C VAL A 122 6.45 -7.99 2.19
N SER A 123 6.51 -8.41 3.46
CA SER A 123 6.38 -9.81 3.85
C SER A 123 4.97 -10.37 3.63
N ALA A 124 3.91 -9.61 3.94
CA ALA A 124 2.54 -10.08 3.72
C ALA A 124 2.25 -10.31 2.22
N LEU A 125 2.75 -9.43 1.34
CA LEU A 125 2.61 -9.56 -0.11
C LEU A 125 3.46 -10.71 -0.66
N GLN A 126 4.72 -10.84 -0.22
CA GLN A 126 5.60 -11.96 -0.60
C GLN A 126 5.01 -13.32 -0.18
N ASN A 127 4.48 -13.42 1.05
CA ASN A 127 3.83 -14.64 1.53
C ASN A 127 2.58 -14.96 0.70
N ALA A 128 1.67 -13.99 0.50
CA ALA A 128 0.44 -14.21 -0.25
C ALA A 128 0.68 -14.60 -1.73
N VAL A 129 1.81 -14.20 -2.33
CA VAL A 129 2.24 -14.66 -3.66
C VAL A 129 2.85 -16.06 -3.61
N GLN A 130 3.66 -16.39 -2.59
CA GLN A 130 4.25 -17.73 -2.41
C GLN A 130 3.21 -18.80 -2.08
N ASP A 131 2.20 -18.46 -1.28
CA ASP A 131 1.07 -19.31 -0.90
C ASP A 131 0.00 -19.41 -2.01
N TYR A 132 0.25 -18.83 -3.20
CA TYR A 132 -0.69 -18.74 -4.34
C TYR A 132 -2.08 -18.16 -3.96
N SER A 133 -2.13 -17.32 -2.93
CA SER A 133 -3.35 -16.67 -2.43
C SER A 133 -3.74 -15.43 -3.25
N ILE A 134 -2.80 -14.90 -4.04
CA ILE A 134 -3.04 -13.86 -5.06
C ILE A 134 -2.89 -14.52 -6.44
N GLU A 135 -3.86 -14.31 -7.33
CA GLU A 135 -3.80 -14.80 -8.72
C GLU A 135 -2.57 -14.22 -9.45
N THR A 136 -1.95 -14.99 -10.35
CA THR A 136 -0.86 -14.47 -11.18
C THR A 136 -1.42 -13.67 -12.37
N MET A 137 -1.04 -12.38 -12.48
CA MET A 137 -1.34 -11.57 -13.66
C MET A 137 -0.88 -12.26 -14.95
N TYR A 138 -1.72 -12.31 -15.99
CA TYR A 138 -1.34 -12.86 -17.29
C TYR A 138 -0.40 -11.90 -18.03
N ASP A 139 0.56 -12.46 -18.77
CA ASP A 139 1.73 -11.70 -19.29
C ASP A 139 1.38 -10.60 -20.30
N ASN A 140 0.15 -10.60 -20.85
CA ASN A 140 -0.33 -9.55 -21.75
C ASN A 140 -1.23 -8.50 -21.06
N THR A 141 -1.76 -8.78 -19.86
CA THR A 141 -2.79 -7.96 -19.20
C THR A 141 -2.29 -6.56 -18.80
N ALA A 142 -1.11 -6.47 -18.20
CA ALA A 142 -0.48 -5.23 -17.74
C ALA A 142 0.81 -4.86 -18.50
N SER A 143 1.09 -5.54 -19.62
CA SER A 143 2.33 -5.39 -20.38
C SER A 143 2.42 -4.03 -21.07
N GLY A 144 3.20 -3.11 -20.49
CA GLY A 144 3.22 -1.71 -20.92
C GLY A 144 2.09 -0.86 -20.31
N SER A 145 1.49 -1.29 -19.20
CA SER A 145 0.64 -0.47 -18.35
C SER A 145 1.47 0.17 -17.23
N LYS A 146 1.06 1.35 -16.80
CA LYS A 146 1.53 2.02 -15.57
C LYS A 146 0.54 1.74 -14.44
N ILE A 147 1.02 1.36 -13.26
CA ILE A 147 0.22 1.39 -12.03
C ILE A 147 0.57 2.65 -11.25
N ILE A 148 -0.42 3.46 -10.88
CA ILE A 148 -0.24 4.72 -10.16
C ILE A 148 -0.93 4.61 -8.80
N PHE A 149 -0.14 4.49 -7.73
CA PHE A 149 -0.65 4.45 -6.37
C PHE A 149 -0.80 5.86 -5.79
N HIS A 150 -2.04 6.28 -5.61
CA HIS A 150 -2.41 7.44 -4.81
C HIS A 150 -2.41 7.02 -3.34
N SER A 151 -1.21 6.79 -2.80
CA SER A 151 -0.99 6.22 -1.47
C SER A 151 0.08 7.01 -0.72
N CYS A 152 -0.31 7.62 0.40
CA CYS A 152 0.50 8.59 1.12
C CYS A 152 1.86 8.03 1.57
N GLY A 153 2.96 8.64 1.10
CA GLY A 153 4.32 8.24 1.47
C GLY A 153 4.81 6.92 0.88
N LEU A 154 4.06 6.28 -0.02
CA LEU A 154 4.47 5.00 -0.61
C LEU A 154 5.75 5.12 -1.47
N GLY A 155 6.02 6.32 -2.04
CA GLY A 155 7.27 6.63 -2.77
C GLY A 155 8.55 6.39 -1.96
N GLU A 156 8.51 6.50 -0.64
CA GLU A 156 9.68 6.24 0.22
C GLU A 156 9.96 4.74 0.39
N ASN A 157 8.96 3.87 0.17
CA ASN A 157 9.08 2.42 0.39
C ASN A 157 9.41 1.67 -0.92
N GLN A 158 10.65 1.88 -1.39
CA GLN A 158 11.18 1.24 -2.60
C GLN A 158 11.03 -0.30 -2.61
N PRO A 159 11.29 -1.04 -1.51
CA PRO A 159 11.07 -2.49 -1.48
C PRO A 159 9.61 -2.88 -1.73
N LEU A 160 8.65 -2.18 -1.12
CA LEU A 160 7.23 -2.47 -1.34
C LEU A 160 6.78 -2.10 -2.75
N LEU A 161 7.28 -1.00 -3.32
CA LEU A 161 7.01 -0.65 -4.72
C LEU A 161 7.55 -1.69 -5.70
N GLN A 162 8.71 -2.29 -5.41
CA GLN A 162 9.24 -3.40 -6.22
C GLN A 162 8.35 -4.65 -6.13
N GLU A 163 7.86 -5.02 -4.95
CA GLU A 163 6.95 -6.17 -4.84
C GLU A 163 5.56 -5.91 -5.45
N LEU A 164 5.06 -4.68 -5.39
CA LEU A 164 3.87 -4.27 -6.13
C LEU A 164 4.11 -4.38 -7.65
N LYS A 165 5.28 -3.95 -8.14
CA LYS A 165 5.67 -4.09 -9.56
C LYS A 165 5.74 -5.55 -10.00
N ASN A 166 6.33 -6.41 -9.16
CA ASN A 166 6.40 -7.86 -9.37
C ASN A 166 4.99 -8.46 -9.47
N THR A 167 4.14 -8.16 -8.47
CA THR A 167 2.78 -8.70 -8.35
C THR A 167 1.89 -8.31 -9.54
N PHE A 168 1.91 -7.04 -9.93
CA PHE A 168 1.12 -6.55 -11.07
C PHE A 168 1.75 -6.87 -12.44
N LYS A 169 2.97 -7.43 -12.50
CA LYS A 169 3.82 -7.57 -13.71
C LYS A 169 3.89 -6.27 -14.53
N ALA A 170 3.87 -5.12 -13.85
CA ALA A 170 3.70 -3.83 -14.49
C ALA A 170 4.99 -3.35 -15.16
N SER A 171 4.87 -2.59 -16.26
CA SER A 171 6.05 -1.94 -16.87
C SER A 171 6.62 -0.82 -16.01
N GLN A 172 5.74 -0.10 -15.31
CA GLN A 172 6.07 0.96 -14.36
C GLN A 172 5.12 0.90 -13.16
N VAL A 173 5.66 1.11 -11.96
CA VAL A 173 4.87 1.49 -10.78
C VAL A 173 5.27 2.89 -10.34
N ILE A 174 4.27 3.72 -10.07
CA ILE A 174 4.43 5.14 -9.77
C ILE A 174 3.74 5.44 -8.44
N ALA A 175 4.42 6.10 -7.51
CA ALA A 175 3.84 6.53 -6.23
C ALA A 175 4.53 7.76 -5.68
N SER A 176 3.78 8.62 -4.98
CA SER A 176 4.37 9.80 -4.35
C SER A 176 4.97 9.50 -2.97
N SER A 177 6.12 10.10 -2.69
CA SER A 177 6.68 10.20 -1.33
C SER A 177 5.87 11.12 -0.40
N TYR A 178 4.90 11.86 -0.95
CA TYR A 178 4.12 12.85 -0.22
C TYR A 178 2.73 12.35 0.13
N PHE A 179 2.04 13.11 0.99
CA PHE A 179 0.67 12.85 1.38
C PHE A 179 -0.26 13.32 0.26
N ASN A 180 -1.12 12.43 -0.25
CA ASN A 180 -2.16 12.79 -1.20
C ASN A 180 -3.33 13.42 -0.44
N VAL A 181 -3.71 14.65 -0.78
CA VAL A 181 -4.88 15.34 -0.21
C VAL A 181 -5.94 15.47 -1.29
N PHE A 182 -7.11 14.87 -1.07
CA PHE A 182 -8.28 14.99 -1.94
C PHE A 182 -9.40 15.77 -1.23
N GLY A 183 -10.05 16.68 -1.95
CA GLY A 183 -11.05 17.60 -1.39
C GLY A 183 -10.42 18.70 -0.54
N GLY A 184 -9.31 19.27 -1.01
CA GLY A 184 -8.69 20.44 -0.40
C GLY A 184 -9.59 21.67 -0.48
N LYS A 185 -9.30 22.70 0.33
CA LYS A 185 -10.14 23.90 0.39
C LYS A 185 -9.99 24.79 -0.86
N TYR A 186 -8.82 24.72 -1.52
CA TYR A 186 -8.49 25.55 -2.67
C TYR A 186 -8.15 24.74 -3.94
N ALA A 187 -8.06 23.41 -3.85
CA ALA A 187 -7.88 22.50 -4.98
C ALA A 187 -8.46 21.11 -4.67
N ASP A 188 -9.05 20.44 -5.68
CA ASP A 188 -9.64 19.11 -5.52
C ASP A 188 -8.60 18.02 -5.20
N HIS A 189 -7.35 18.18 -5.65
CA HIS A 189 -6.21 17.32 -5.34
C HIS A 189 -4.93 18.16 -5.20
N TYR A 190 -4.09 17.86 -4.21
CA TYR A 190 -2.71 18.32 -4.13
C TYR A 190 -1.83 17.35 -3.31
N LEU A 191 -0.51 17.54 -3.39
CA LEU A 191 0.47 16.84 -2.57
C LEU A 191 0.94 17.71 -1.39
N ALA A 192 1.07 17.12 -0.21
CA ALA A 192 1.59 17.77 0.98
C ALA A 192 2.73 16.96 1.60
N LYS A 193 3.82 17.63 1.98
CA LYS A 193 4.91 16.98 2.71
C LYS A 193 4.52 16.78 4.17
N PRO A 194 4.51 15.54 4.69
CA PRO A 194 4.24 15.27 6.09
C PRO A 194 5.47 15.52 6.95
N TYR A 195 5.23 16.01 8.16
CA TYR A 195 6.18 16.07 9.27
C TYR A 195 5.52 15.46 10.50
N TYR A 196 6.26 14.68 11.28
CA TYR A 196 5.70 13.89 12.37
C TYR A 196 6.26 14.34 13.71
N GLY A 197 5.49 14.13 14.77
CA GLY A 197 5.93 14.34 16.14
C GLY A 197 5.05 13.55 17.10
N TYR A 198 5.61 13.10 18.22
CA TYR A 198 5.00 12.05 19.03
C TYR A 198 4.88 12.47 20.50
N TYR A 199 3.82 12.03 21.16
CA TYR A 199 3.69 12.13 22.62
C TYR A 199 2.82 11.01 23.20
N PRO A 200 3.04 10.59 24.47
CA PRO A 200 2.24 9.55 25.11
C PRO A 200 0.75 9.94 25.12
N THR A 201 -0.15 9.01 24.77
CA THR A 201 -1.55 9.40 24.52
C THR A 201 -2.22 10.03 25.74
N ALA A 202 -2.84 11.20 25.52
CA ALA A 202 -3.41 12.11 26.52
C ALA A 202 -2.42 12.92 27.39
N GLU A 203 -1.11 12.73 27.25
CA GLU A 203 -0.06 13.47 28.01
C GLU A 203 0.54 14.61 27.16
N SER A 204 -0.33 15.36 26.47
CA SER A 204 0.06 16.47 25.60
C SER A 204 0.58 17.66 26.40
N LYS A 205 1.89 17.93 26.33
CA LYS A 205 2.53 19.16 26.85
C LYS A 205 2.05 20.48 26.20
N GLY A 206 1.18 20.39 25.19
CA GLY A 206 0.49 21.52 24.56
C GLY A 206 1.26 22.14 23.39
N PRO A 207 0.58 22.92 22.51
CA PRO A 207 1.16 23.34 21.23
C PRO A 207 2.46 24.15 21.34
N ALA A 208 2.66 24.91 22.42
CA ALA A 208 3.88 25.71 22.61
C ALA A 208 5.12 24.89 22.99
N HIS A 209 4.96 23.73 23.65
CA HIS A 209 6.07 22.80 23.88
C HIS A 209 6.31 21.95 22.62
N LEU A 210 5.22 21.47 22.00
CA LEU A 210 5.29 20.64 20.80
C LEU A 210 5.90 21.40 19.61
N ALA A 211 5.61 22.69 19.45
CA ALA A 211 6.26 23.52 18.42
C ALA A 211 7.78 23.51 18.56
N LYS A 212 8.32 23.60 19.78
CA LYS A 212 9.77 23.55 20.03
C LYS A 212 10.39 22.18 19.76
N GLU A 213 9.64 21.09 19.98
CA GLU A 213 10.09 19.74 19.57
C GLU A 213 10.20 19.67 18.03
N PHE A 214 9.20 20.17 17.29
CA PHE A 214 9.27 20.26 15.82
C PHE A 214 10.37 21.21 15.31
N GLU A 215 10.63 22.34 15.99
CA GLU A 215 11.75 23.26 15.67
C GLU A 215 13.12 22.60 15.85
N GLN A 216 13.24 21.66 16.80
CA GLN A 216 14.48 20.90 17.06
C GLN A 216 14.65 19.70 16.12
N GLU A 217 13.55 19.02 15.77
CA GLU A 217 13.53 17.87 14.87
C GLU A 217 13.67 18.29 13.39
N TYR A 218 13.12 19.45 13.02
CA TYR A 218 13.10 19.96 11.64
C TYR A 218 13.69 21.38 11.50
N PRO A 219 14.93 21.65 11.95
CA PRO A 219 15.48 23.00 12.11
C PRO A 219 15.65 23.80 10.80
N ASN A 220 15.68 23.10 9.65
CA ASN A 220 15.79 23.71 8.32
C ASN A 220 14.43 24.03 7.67
N VAL A 221 13.31 23.72 8.33
CA VAL A 221 11.95 23.78 7.75
C VAL A 221 11.21 25.03 8.23
N LYS A 222 10.86 25.90 7.27
CA LYS A 222 10.25 27.22 7.53
C LYS A 222 8.73 27.13 7.71
N ILE A 223 8.28 26.50 8.79
CA ILE A 223 6.86 26.39 9.17
C ILE A 223 6.63 27.12 10.51
N ASP A 224 5.51 27.84 10.62
CA ASP A 224 4.97 28.27 11.92
C ASP A 224 4.34 27.05 12.60
N TRP A 225 5.16 26.31 13.34
CA TRP A 225 4.75 25.08 14.00
C TRP A 225 3.65 25.32 15.05
N PHE A 226 3.67 26.44 15.75
CA PHE A 226 2.65 26.75 16.77
C PHE A 226 1.26 26.94 16.15
N THR A 227 1.17 27.65 15.02
CA THR A 227 -0.08 27.80 14.27
C THR A 227 -0.46 26.48 13.60
N ALA A 228 0.46 25.80 12.92
CA ALA A 228 0.19 24.53 12.24
C ALA A 228 -0.32 23.44 13.20
N LEU A 229 0.23 23.37 14.42
CA LEU A 229 -0.19 22.45 15.49
C LEU A 229 -1.57 22.78 16.09
N LYS A 230 -2.13 23.97 15.83
CA LYS A 230 -3.48 24.37 16.25
C LYS A 230 -4.51 24.24 15.13
N THR A 231 -4.13 24.56 13.89
CA THR A 231 -4.96 24.44 12.69
C THR A 231 -5.21 22.96 12.36
N ARG A 232 -6.48 22.52 12.27
CA ARG A 232 -6.85 21.09 12.12
C ARG A 232 -7.04 20.61 10.68
N GLN A 233 -7.29 21.53 9.78
CA GLN A 233 -7.58 21.33 8.35
C GLN A 233 -7.11 22.58 7.62
N GLU A 234 -7.04 22.55 6.29
CA GLU A 234 -6.63 23.69 5.49
C GLU A 234 -7.53 24.93 5.72
N SER A 235 -7.03 25.90 6.50
CA SER A 235 -7.75 27.16 6.78
C SER A 235 -7.47 28.24 5.76
N SER A 236 -6.24 28.23 5.22
CA SER A 236 -5.63 29.32 4.45
C SER A 236 -4.69 28.72 3.40
N PHE A 237 -4.69 29.28 2.19
CA PHE A 237 -3.90 28.75 1.08
C PHE A 237 -2.42 28.55 1.43
N GLY A 238 -1.86 27.38 1.07
CA GLY A 238 -0.45 27.04 1.26
C GLY A 238 0.05 27.04 2.70
N LYS A 239 -0.83 27.07 3.72
CA LYS A 239 -0.42 27.05 5.13
C LYS A 239 -0.52 25.65 5.71
N ALA A 240 0.53 25.27 6.44
CA ALA A 240 0.60 23.98 7.10
C ALA A 240 -0.50 23.84 8.18
N TYR A 241 -1.05 22.63 8.29
CA TYR A 241 -2.09 22.26 9.25
C TYR A 241 -1.79 20.86 9.81
N SER A 242 -2.47 20.46 10.90
CA SER A 242 -2.19 19.17 11.54
C SER A 242 -3.40 18.40 12.01
N PHE A 243 -3.39 17.10 11.74
CA PHE A 243 -4.34 16.13 12.28
C PHE A 243 -3.66 15.23 13.30
N LYS A 244 -4.46 14.44 14.03
CA LYS A 244 -3.99 13.53 15.07
C LYS A 244 -4.62 12.15 14.90
N PHE A 245 -3.81 11.13 15.11
CA PHE A 245 -4.25 9.73 15.25
C PHE A 245 -3.39 9.06 16.33
N ASN A 246 -3.71 7.82 16.68
CA ASN A 246 -2.96 7.08 17.69
C ASN A 246 -2.46 5.78 17.11
N ILE A 247 -1.22 5.41 17.42
CA ILE A 247 -0.67 4.09 17.15
C ILE A 247 -0.74 3.30 18.47
N PRO A 248 -1.56 2.24 18.55
CA PRO A 248 -1.50 1.29 19.64
C PRO A 248 -0.39 0.27 19.40
N VAL A 249 0.16 -0.25 20.48
CA VAL A 249 0.95 -1.50 20.51
C VAL A 249 0.35 -2.35 21.62
N ASP A 250 0.15 -3.63 21.36
CA ASP A 250 -0.58 -4.52 22.25
C ASP A 250 0.06 -5.92 22.21
N TRP A 251 0.47 -6.44 23.36
CA TRP A 251 1.12 -7.74 23.50
C TRP A 251 0.49 -8.52 24.65
N GLU A 252 0.32 -9.82 24.47
CA GLU A 252 -0.27 -10.74 25.44
C GLU A 252 0.63 -11.97 25.59
N PHE A 253 1.06 -12.24 26.83
CA PHE A 253 1.97 -13.32 27.19
C PHE A 253 1.28 -14.24 28.19
N THR A 254 1.35 -15.56 27.96
CA THR A 254 0.74 -16.57 28.82
C THR A 254 1.83 -17.34 29.56
N PHE A 255 1.68 -17.48 30.88
CA PHE A 255 2.64 -18.13 31.78
C PHE A 255 2.06 -19.43 32.34
N ASP A 256 2.91 -20.39 32.70
CA ASP A 256 2.48 -21.66 33.28
C ASP A 256 1.98 -21.48 34.72
N ALA A 257 2.66 -20.68 35.55
CA ALA A 257 2.17 -20.25 36.85
C ALA A 257 2.09 -18.72 37.00
N VAL A 258 1.13 -18.27 37.80
CA VAL A 258 0.91 -16.83 38.09
C VAL A 258 2.10 -16.21 38.84
N THR A 259 2.91 -17.02 39.52
CA THR A 259 4.17 -16.63 40.18
C THR A 259 5.27 -16.21 39.23
N ASP A 260 5.18 -16.61 37.97
CA ASP A 260 6.25 -16.46 36.97
C ASP A 260 6.07 -15.16 36.18
N ILE A 261 4.95 -14.47 36.39
CA ILE A 261 4.59 -13.22 35.74
C ILE A 261 5.43 -12.08 36.35
N PRO A 262 6.21 -11.34 35.54
CA PRO A 262 7.04 -10.25 36.06
C PRO A 262 6.17 -9.11 36.61
N THR A 263 6.56 -8.58 37.76
CA THR A 263 5.88 -7.42 38.38
C THR A 263 6.40 -6.13 37.76
N LEU A 264 5.58 -5.52 36.89
CA LEU A 264 5.92 -4.28 36.19
C LEU A 264 5.11 -3.12 36.79
N GLU A 265 5.68 -2.48 37.82
CA GLU A 265 4.98 -1.51 38.70
C GLU A 265 4.79 -0.11 38.07
N ASP A 266 5.75 0.35 37.27
CA ASP A 266 5.79 1.70 36.68
C ASP A 266 6.06 1.67 35.16
N LYS A 267 6.24 2.86 34.55
CA LYS A 267 6.48 2.98 33.11
C LYS A 267 7.88 2.45 32.76
N GLU A 268 8.85 2.74 33.61
CA GLU A 268 10.27 2.44 33.43
C GLU A 268 10.50 0.93 33.42
N ALA A 269 9.95 0.19 34.39
CA ALA A 269 9.98 -1.28 34.42
C ALA A 269 9.33 -1.91 33.17
N ILE A 270 8.25 -1.32 32.65
CA ILE A 270 7.63 -1.78 31.39
C ILE A 270 8.56 -1.50 30.20
N MET A 271 9.22 -0.34 30.13
CA MET A 271 10.14 0.02 29.04
C MET A 271 11.40 -0.85 29.04
N ASP A 272 11.95 -1.16 30.22
CA ASP A 272 13.10 -2.05 30.35
C ASP A 272 12.74 -3.47 29.88
N TRP A 273 11.62 -4.03 30.37
CA TRP A 273 11.13 -5.35 29.97
C TRP A 273 10.82 -5.46 28.47
N ILE A 274 10.32 -4.38 27.85
CA ILE A 274 10.14 -4.28 26.39
C ILE A 274 11.49 -4.30 25.66
N SER A 275 12.49 -3.60 26.20
CA SER A 275 13.81 -3.44 25.58
C SER A 275 14.69 -4.68 25.68
N GLU A 276 14.47 -5.53 26.68
CA GLU A 276 15.15 -6.83 26.83
C GLU A 276 14.64 -7.91 25.85
N SER A 277 13.45 -7.73 25.24
CA SER A 277 12.91 -8.64 24.23
C SER A 277 13.32 -8.22 22.81
N PRO A 278 14.06 -9.06 22.06
CA PRO A 278 14.39 -8.76 20.67
C PRO A 278 13.15 -8.57 19.79
N GLU A 279 12.06 -9.30 20.05
CA GLU A 279 10.82 -9.28 19.26
C GLU A 279 10.06 -7.96 19.45
N MET A 280 9.88 -7.50 20.69
CA MET A 280 9.22 -6.23 20.98
C MET A 280 10.09 -5.03 20.59
N ALA A 281 11.41 -5.13 20.78
CA ALA A 281 12.37 -4.14 20.30
C ALA A 281 12.35 -4.01 18.76
N GLU A 282 12.24 -5.12 18.02
CA GLU A 282 12.12 -5.08 16.56
C GLU A 282 10.81 -4.43 16.10
N VAL A 283 9.69 -4.66 16.81
CA VAL A 283 8.43 -3.93 16.55
C VAL A 283 8.61 -2.43 16.74
N LEU A 284 9.20 -1.98 17.86
CA LEU A 284 9.43 -0.54 18.09
C LEU A 284 10.44 0.07 17.11
N PHE A 285 11.46 -0.68 16.70
CA PHE A 285 12.42 -0.29 15.67
C PHE A 285 11.75 -0.12 14.31
N LYS A 286 10.89 -1.06 13.90
CA LYS A 286 10.06 -0.96 12.68
C LYS A 286 9.08 0.22 12.74
N LEU A 287 8.58 0.57 13.94
CA LEU A 287 7.79 1.78 14.13
C LEU A 287 8.66 3.06 14.07
N ASN A 288 9.95 3.01 14.36
CA ASN A 288 10.83 4.19 14.45
C ASN A 288 10.21 5.33 15.31
N ILE A 289 9.51 4.95 16.38
CA ILE A 289 8.95 5.87 17.38
C ILE A 289 9.64 5.55 18.72
N PRO A 290 10.32 6.52 19.36
CA PRO A 290 11.01 6.27 20.62
C PRO A 290 10.09 5.74 21.72
N ILE A 291 10.59 4.76 22.49
CA ILE A 291 9.80 3.99 23.46
C ILE A 291 9.13 4.88 24.53
N GLU A 292 9.78 5.97 24.92
CA GLU A 292 9.29 6.91 25.92
C GLU A 292 8.14 7.80 25.42
N LYS A 293 7.93 7.87 24.09
CA LYS A 293 6.81 8.57 23.44
C LYS A 293 5.50 7.76 23.46
N PHE A 294 5.50 6.53 23.97
CA PHE A 294 4.30 5.76 24.26
C PHE A 294 3.87 5.92 25.71
N ARG A 295 2.54 5.88 25.94
CA ARG A 295 1.97 5.67 27.27
C ARG A 295 1.80 4.18 27.49
N TRP A 296 2.66 3.60 28.32
CA TRP A 296 2.66 2.18 28.67
C TRP A 296 1.70 1.86 29.81
N ARG A 297 1.15 0.64 29.78
CA ARG A 297 0.40 0.02 30.88
C ARG A 297 0.58 -1.50 30.85
N SER A 298 0.93 -2.09 31.99
CA SER A 298 0.83 -3.52 32.28
C SER A 298 -0.56 -3.85 32.85
N THR A 299 -1.02 -5.08 32.73
CA THR A 299 -2.20 -5.63 33.44
C THR A 299 -2.10 -7.15 33.48
N VAL A 300 -2.29 -7.75 34.66
CA VAL A 300 -2.34 -9.22 34.81
C VAL A 300 -3.79 -9.70 34.77
N GLN A 301 -4.08 -10.74 33.99
CA GLN A 301 -5.40 -11.36 33.88
C GLN A 301 -5.27 -12.89 33.91
N GLY A 302 -5.61 -13.51 35.04
CA GLY A 302 -5.37 -14.94 35.25
C GLY A 302 -3.87 -15.26 35.20
N ASN A 303 -3.47 -16.17 34.31
CA ASN A 303 -2.08 -16.50 34.04
C ASN A 303 -1.45 -15.69 32.88
N LYS A 304 -2.05 -14.55 32.50
CA LYS A 304 -1.58 -13.71 31.40
C LYS A 304 -1.07 -12.35 31.83
N LEU A 305 0.03 -11.91 31.24
CA LEU A 305 0.46 -10.51 31.24
C LEU A 305 0.02 -9.85 29.93
N ILE A 306 -0.64 -8.70 30.05
CA ILE A 306 -1.04 -7.88 28.90
C ILE A 306 -0.32 -6.54 29.01
N ILE A 307 0.42 -6.16 27.98
CA ILE A 307 1.11 -4.86 27.90
C ILE A 307 0.56 -4.06 26.73
N LYS A 308 0.13 -2.83 27.02
CA LYS A 308 -0.45 -1.92 26.03
C LYS A 308 0.30 -0.60 26.00
N GLY A 309 0.87 -0.27 24.84
CA GLY A 309 1.42 1.03 24.52
C GLY A 309 0.42 1.86 23.71
N LYS A 310 0.38 3.17 23.93
CA LYS A 310 -0.31 4.08 23.00
C LYS A 310 0.39 5.43 22.89
N THR A 311 0.80 5.76 21.67
CA THR A 311 1.32 7.09 21.31
C THR A 311 0.30 7.85 20.47
N THR A 312 0.26 9.17 20.61
CA THR A 312 -0.50 10.05 19.72
C THR A 312 0.46 10.71 18.74
N VAL A 313 0.25 10.45 17.45
CA VAL A 313 1.01 11.07 16.37
C VAL A 313 0.37 12.42 16.02
N LEU A 314 1.22 13.44 15.90
CA LEU A 314 0.95 14.70 15.26
C LEU A 314 1.47 14.59 13.83
N CYS A 315 0.58 14.61 12.83
CA CYS A 315 1.01 14.78 11.45
C CYS A 315 0.73 16.23 11.05
N VAL A 316 1.80 17.00 10.81
CA VAL A 316 1.73 18.32 10.19
C VAL A 316 1.89 18.13 8.69
N LEU A 317 0.88 18.51 7.91
CA LEU A 317 0.95 18.55 6.45
C LEU A 317 1.32 19.97 6.01
N ALA A 318 2.39 20.09 5.23
CA ALA A 318 2.73 21.32 4.51
C ALA A 318 2.43 21.14 3.02
N PRO A 319 1.44 21.85 2.45
CA PRO A 319 1.17 21.77 1.01
C PRO A 319 2.38 22.15 0.18
N ILE A 320 2.60 21.45 -0.94
CA ILE A 320 3.69 21.74 -1.87
C ILE A 320 3.20 22.77 -2.88
N LEU A 321 3.94 23.88 -2.99
CA LEU A 321 3.65 25.01 -3.89
C LEU A 321 4.64 25.00 -5.06
N GLN A 322 4.33 25.74 -6.13
CA GLN A 322 5.27 25.89 -7.26
C GLN A 322 6.53 26.66 -6.80
N ALA A 323 7.68 26.32 -7.37
CA ALA A 323 8.97 26.83 -6.92
C ALA A 323 9.19 28.31 -7.26
N ASP A 324 8.54 28.77 -8.33
CA ASP A 324 8.53 30.14 -8.85
C ASP A 324 7.27 30.93 -8.44
N ASP A 325 6.11 30.27 -8.29
CA ASP A 325 4.91 30.91 -7.69
C ASP A 325 4.37 30.21 -6.43
N ASN A 326 4.37 30.96 -5.32
CA ASN A 326 3.78 30.54 -4.05
C ASN A 326 2.27 30.87 -3.94
N SER A 327 1.61 31.24 -5.06
CA SER A 327 0.16 31.43 -5.17
C SER A 327 -0.59 30.20 -5.71
N GLU A 328 0.13 29.21 -6.27
CA GLU A 328 -0.44 27.94 -6.76
C GLU A 328 0.21 26.71 -6.10
N TYR A 329 -0.55 25.60 -6.01
CA TYR A 329 0.00 24.30 -5.62
C TYR A 329 0.88 23.75 -6.75
N GLN A 330 1.89 22.96 -6.38
CA GLN A 330 2.70 22.22 -7.35
C GLN A 330 1.80 21.23 -8.11
N ASN A 331 1.92 21.22 -9.45
CA ASN A 331 1.15 20.36 -10.33
C ASN A 331 1.43 18.87 -10.03
N THR A 332 0.39 18.07 -9.82
CA THR A 332 0.48 16.65 -9.41
C THR A 332 0.82 15.69 -10.56
N ASN A 333 1.66 16.14 -11.51
CA ASN A 333 2.08 15.37 -12.67
C ASN A 333 2.86 14.10 -12.25
N ILE A 334 2.29 12.94 -12.56
CA ILE A 334 2.86 11.60 -12.28
C ILE A 334 4.20 11.31 -13.00
N GLN A 335 4.71 12.23 -13.82
CA GLN A 335 6.01 12.16 -14.46
C GLN A 335 7.05 13.12 -13.85
N ASP A 336 6.69 13.88 -12.80
CA ASP A 336 7.63 14.73 -12.05
C ASP A 336 8.45 13.88 -11.06
N PRO A 337 9.77 13.71 -11.28
CA PRO A 337 10.63 12.86 -10.44
C PRO A 337 10.96 13.50 -9.08
N ILE A 338 10.56 14.75 -8.83
CA ILE A 338 10.64 15.38 -7.51
C ILE A 338 9.44 14.97 -6.64
N LEU A 339 8.31 14.61 -7.26
CA LEU A 339 7.05 14.30 -6.59
C LEU A 339 6.72 12.81 -6.54
N TYR A 340 7.20 12.04 -7.51
CA TYR A 340 6.87 10.62 -7.68
C TYR A 340 8.12 9.76 -7.87
N GLN A 341 8.21 8.67 -7.09
CA GLN A 341 9.04 7.55 -7.50
C GLN A 341 8.40 6.88 -8.71
N ILE A 342 9.23 6.56 -9.71
CA ILE A 342 8.89 5.70 -10.84
C ILE A 342 9.85 4.51 -10.79
N LEU A 343 9.32 3.29 -10.78
CA LEU A 343 10.08 2.02 -10.75
C LEU A 343 9.75 1.16 -11.95
#